data_AF-A0A382WGL9-F1
#
_entry.id   AF-A0A382WGL9-F1
#
_cell.length_a   1.000
_cell.length_b   1.000
_cell.length_c   1.000
_cell.angle_alpha   90.00
_cell.angle_beta   90.00
_cell.angle_gamma   90.00
#
_symmetry.space_group_name_H-M   'P 1'
#
loop_
_entity.id
_entity.type
_entity.pdbx_description
1 polymer ?
#
loop_
_entity_poly.entity_id
_entity_poly.type
_entity_poly.pdbx_seq_one_letter_code
_entity_poly.pdbx_strand_id
1 'polypeptide(L)'
;MVNTNLTLDSFVHFLPAVFLYAELHFRFKWSSSRYYQKEPEILADLPIRIEPNKDIPILLIIKDAHLFPVVLDEVNVNIYQSSALIQSHNFPFQTPIASSWWDTTKLIETKDLYGNIEINVQFKYEINGIKKTCNMHNYPLSSCEKLTSYISKYPYPNDGNTLYGDLHYHTNLTEDKVEFGAPLRATKTAAESLGLDFFC
;
A
#
# COMPACT_ATOMS: atom_id res chain seq x y z
N MET A 1 35.74 12.44 -7.96
CA MET A 1 34.87 12.49 -9.15
C MET A 1 34.35 11.08 -9.39
N VAL A 2 33.12 10.80 -8.97
CA VAL A 2 32.46 9.52 -9.30
C VAL A 2 31.93 9.67 -10.72
N ASN A 3 32.50 8.92 -11.65
CA ASN A 3 32.07 8.88 -13.04
C ASN A 3 30.85 7.95 -13.11
N THR A 4 29.65 8.46 -12.89
CA THR A 4 28.42 7.72 -13.17
C THR A 4 28.12 7.81 -14.66
N ASN A 5 28.76 6.94 -15.44
CA ASN A 5 28.30 6.65 -16.80
C ASN A 5 26.97 5.90 -16.67
N LEU A 6 25.86 6.62 -16.77
CA LEU A 6 24.54 6.01 -16.99
C LEU A 6 24.62 5.29 -18.35
N THR A 7 24.77 3.97 -18.32
CA THR A 7 24.81 3.13 -19.52
C THR A 7 23.40 3.00 -20.10
N LEU A 8 23.29 2.82 -21.42
CA LEU A 8 22.02 2.58 -22.11
C LEU A 8 21.23 1.42 -21.48
N ASP A 9 21.94 0.42 -20.93
CA ASP A 9 21.37 -0.73 -20.21
C ASP A 9 20.55 -0.32 -18.98
N SER A 10 20.93 0.78 -18.30
CA SER A 10 20.18 1.29 -17.15
C SER A 10 18.79 1.79 -17.57
N PHE A 11 18.67 2.42 -18.75
CA PHE A 11 17.40 2.93 -19.25
C PHE A 11 16.40 1.83 -19.62
N VAL A 12 16.88 0.70 -20.13
CA VAL A 12 16.02 -0.42 -20.57
C VAL A 12 15.27 -1.06 -19.40
N HIS A 13 15.81 -0.99 -18.19
CA HIS A 13 15.15 -1.53 -16.98
C HIS A 13 14.09 -0.58 -16.38
N PHE A 14 14.22 0.75 -16.55
CA PHE A 14 13.25 1.72 -16.02
C PHE A 14 12.08 2.00 -16.96
N LEU A 15 12.30 1.94 -18.28
CA LEU A 15 11.25 2.11 -19.29
C LEU A 15 10.01 1.23 -19.07
N PRO A 16 10.10 -0.09 -18.78
CA PRO A 16 8.91 -0.90 -18.60
C PRO A 16 8.07 -0.45 -17.40
N ALA A 17 8.67 -0.08 -16.26
CA ALA A 17 7.89 0.24 -15.05
C ALA A 17 6.92 1.41 -15.24
N VAL A 18 7.35 2.49 -15.89
CA VAL A 18 6.52 3.69 -16.14
C VAL A 18 5.37 3.36 -17.10
N PHE A 19 5.62 2.57 -18.15
CA PHE A 19 4.58 2.18 -19.09
C PHE A 19 3.58 1.17 -18.49
N LEU A 20 4.06 0.23 -17.67
CA LEU A 20 3.22 -0.76 -16.99
C LEU A 20 2.21 -0.09 -16.07
N TYR A 21 2.68 0.86 -15.26
CA TYR A 21 1.84 1.59 -14.33
C TYR A 21 0.82 2.49 -15.05
N ALA A 22 1.24 3.22 -16.11
CA ALA A 22 0.35 4.08 -16.90
C ALA A 22 -0.80 3.29 -17.56
N GLU A 23 -0.59 2.01 -17.86
CA GLU A 23 -1.55 1.14 -18.53
C GLU A 23 -2.69 0.65 -17.63
N LEU A 24 -2.56 0.70 -16.30
CA LEU A 24 -3.66 0.40 -15.37
C LEU A 24 -4.87 1.33 -15.62
N HIS A 25 -4.59 2.61 -15.83
CA HIS A 25 -5.60 3.67 -15.96
C HIS A 25 -5.79 4.16 -17.39
N PHE A 26 -4.92 3.78 -18.33
CA PHE A 26 -4.99 4.20 -19.73
C PHE A 26 -5.03 3.03 -20.70
N ARG A 27 -6.05 3.05 -21.55
CA ARG A 27 -6.12 2.12 -22.68
C ARG A 27 -5.43 2.73 -23.90
N PHE A 28 -4.40 2.06 -24.40
CA PHE A 28 -3.83 2.42 -25.69
C PHE A 28 -4.84 2.06 -26.80
N LYS A 29 -5.23 3.04 -27.62
CA LYS A 29 -6.30 2.87 -28.62
C LYS A 29 -5.99 1.82 -29.71
N TRP A 30 -4.71 1.53 -29.95
CA TRP A 30 -4.24 0.70 -31.07
C TRP A 30 -3.42 -0.52 -30.63
N SER A 31 -3.22 -0.75 -29.33
CA SER A 31 -2.58 -1.93 -28.78
C SER A 31 -3.44 -2.57 -27.69
N SER A 32 -3.21 -3.85 -27.40
CA SER A 32 -3.86 -4.51 -26.28
C SER A 32 -3.26 -4.01 -24.97
N SER A 33 -4.06 -3.31 -24.16
CA SER A 33 -3.71 -3.01 -22.78
C SER A 33 -3.91 -4.27 -21.93
N ARG A 34 -2.82 -4.98 -21.66
CA ARG A 34 -2.72 -6.16 -20.79
C ARG A 34 -3.03 -5.88 -19.32
N TYR A 35 -2.74 -4.67 -18.84
CA TYR A 35 -2.90 -4.29 -17.42
C TYR A 35 -4.17 -3.48 -17.15
N TYR A 36 -4.86 -3.00 -18.19
CA TYR A 36 -6.05 -2.18 -18.04
C TYR A 36 -7.21 -2.97 -17.43
N GLN A 37 -7.84 -2.39 -16.39
CA GLN A 37 -9.03 -2.94 -15.75
C GLN A 37 -10.17 -1.91 -15.68
N LYS A 38 -11.41 -2.40 -15.66
CA LYS A 38 -12.63 -1.59 -15.47
C LYS A 38 -13.11 -1.65 -14.02
N GLU A 39 -12.17 -1.42 -13.12
CA GLU A 39 -12.34 -1.55 -11.67
C GLU A 39 -11.59 -0.38 -11.02
N PRO A 40 -12.03 0.08 -9.84
CA PRO A 40 -11.21 1.01 -9.08
C PRO A 40 -9.89 0.34 -8.70
N GLU A 41 -8.85 1.13 -8.54
CA GLU A 41 -7.59 0.66 -7.99
C GLU A 41 -7.76 0.38 -6.50
N ILE A 42 -7.53 -0.86 -6.08
CA ILE A 42 -7.65 -1.28 -4.68
C ILE A 42 -6.27 -1.77 -4.26
N LEU A 43 -5.74 -1.22 -3.15
CA LEU A 43 -4.49 -1.68 -2.58
C LEU A 43 -4.46 -1.53 -1.05
N ALA A 44 -3.64 -2.34 -0.40
CA ALA A 44 -3.26 -2.21 0.99
C ALA A 44 -1.75 -2.07 1.10
N ASP A 45 -1.32 -1.28 2.08
CA ASP A 45 0.10 -1.07 2.35
C ASP A 45 0.34 -0.90 3.85
N LEU A 46 1.59 -1.07 4.28
CA LEU A 46 2.00 -0.98 5.66
C LEU A 46 3.49 -0.67 5.79
N PRO A 47 3.93 -0.12 6.94
CA PRO A 47 5.33 0.20 7.16
C PRO A 47 6.20 -1.06 7.24
N ILE A 48 7.40 -0.98 6.67
CA ILE A 48 8.39 -2.06 6.65
C ILE A 48 8.87 -2.48 8.04
N ARG A 49 8.69 -1.62 9.05
CA ARG A 49 9.11 -1.84 10.43
C ARG A 49 8.15 -1.15 11.39
N ILE A 50 7.92 -1.76 12.54
CA ILE A 50 7.11 -1.22 13.62
C ILE A 50 7.97 -1.05 14.88
N GLU A 51 7.88 0.14 15.49
CA GLU A 51 8.47 0.48 16.78
C GLU A 51 7.94 -0.41 17.90
N PRO A 52 8.73 -0.67 18.96
CA PRO A 52 8.25 -1.40 20.13
C PRO A 52 6.99 -0.74 20.72
N ASN A 53 5.98 -1.56 21.05
CA ASN A 53 4.71 -1.11 21.63
C ASN A 53 3.87 -0.15 20.75
N LYS A 54 4.12 -0.12 19.44
CA LYS A 54 3.22 0.52 18.46
C LYS A 54 2.36 -0.52 17.77
N ASP A 55 1.14 -0.16 17.44
CA ASP A 55 0.25 -0.98 16.62
C ASP A 55 0.75 -1.02 15.17
N ILE A 56 0.43 -2.08 14.43
CA ILE A 56 0.65 -2.16 12.99
C ILE A 56 -0.42 -1.31 12.29
N PRO A 57 -0.05 -0.22 11.60
CA PRO A 57 -1.00 0.49 10.77
C PRO A 57 -1.09 -0.18 9.40
N ILE A 58 -2.29 -0.62 9.04
CA ILE A 58 -2.62 -1.13 7.72
C ILE A 58 -3.42 -0.07 7.00
N LEU A 59 -2.81 0.51 5.98
CA LEU A 59 -3.45 1.45 5.08
C LEU A 59 -4.26 0.66 4.04
N LEU A 60 -5.51 1.06 3.86
CA LEU A 60 -6.41 0.56 2.83
C LEU A 60 -6.75 1.72 1.91
N ILE A 61 -6.58 1.56 0.60
CA ILE A 61 -6.88 2.57 -0.41
C ILE A 61 -7.81 1.98 -1.46
N ILE A 62 -8.80 2.79 -1.85
CA ILE A 62 -9.61 2.59 -3.04
C ILE A 62 -9.59 3.89 -3.84
N LYS A 63 -9.04 3.83 -5.05
CA LYS A 63 -8.87 4.96 -5.95
C LYS A 63 -9.66 4.76 -7.23
N ASP A 64 -10.04 5.86 -7.88
CA ASP A 64 -10.79 5.90 -9.13
C ASP A 64 -12.21 5.31 -9.07
N ALA A 65 -12.79 5.21 -7.88
CA ALA A 65 -14.17 4.74 -7.69
C ALA A 65 -15.24 5.69 -8.24
N HIS A 66 -14.91 6.96 -8.51
CA HIS A 66 -15.76 7.87 -9.29
C HIS A 66 -16.00 7.42 -10.74
N LEU A 67 -15.06 6.65 -11.33
CA LEU A 67 -15.20 6.06 -12.66
C LEU A 67 -15.81 4.66 -12.59
N PHE A 68 -15.44 3.91 -11.55
CA PHE A 68 -15.90 2.54 -11.33
C PHE A 68 -16.43 2.38 -9.89
N PRO A 69 -17.69 2.83 -9.62
CA PRO A 69 -18.26 2.77 -8.28
C PRO A 69 -18.25 1.35 -7.71
N VAL A 70 -17.93 1.25 -6.43
CA VAL A 70 -17.75 -0.03 -5.71
C VAL A 70 -18.44 0.02 -4.35
N VAL A 71 -18.93 -1.12 -3.89
CA VAL A 71 -19.36 -1.30 -2.50
C VAL A 71 -18.30 -2.16 -1.81
N LEU A 72 -17.66 -1.61 -0.78
CA LEU A 72 -16.73 -2.37 0.05
C LEU A 72 -17.52 -3.12 1.12
N ASP A 73 -17.53 -4.45 1.06
CA ASP A 73 -18.26 -5.31 1.99
C ASP A 73 -17.48 -5.46 3.30
N GLU A 74 -16.28 -6.03 3.21
CA GLU A 74 -15.41 -6.31 4.35
C GLU A 74 -13.93 -6.41 3.92
N VAL A 75 -13.05 -6.23 4.91
CA VAL A 75 -11.61 -6.47 4.76
C VAL A 75 -11.15 -7.46 5.83
N ASN A 76 -10.51 -8.54 5.40
CA ASN A 76 -9.94 -9.54 6.30
C ASN A 76 -8.42 -9.39 6.33
N VAL A 77 -7.85 -9.23 7.52
CA VAL A 77 -6.41 -9.17 7.73
C VAL A 77 -5.96 -10.42 8.46
N ASN A 78 -5.05 -11.15 7.85
CA ASN A 78 -4.43 -12.34 8.44
C ASN A 78 -2.93 -12.10 8.63
N ILE A 79 -2.46 -12.27 9.86
CA ILE A 79 -1.06 -12.07 10.25
C ILE A 79 -0.42 -13.42 10.49
N TYR A 80 0.68 -13.67 9.80
CA TYR A 80 1.46 -14.89 9.87
C TYR A 80 2.83 -14.63 10.47
N GLN A 81 3.32 -15.59 11.23
CA GLN A 81 4.69 -15.64 11.72
C GLN A 81 5.23 -17.04 11.54
N SER A 82 6.41 -17.18 10.92
CA SER A 82 6.98 -18.49 10.59
C SER A 82 5.98 -19.40 9.86
N SER A 83 5.24 -18.82 8.91
CA SER A 83 4.15 -19.47 8.14
C SER A 83 2.91 -19.90 8.92
N ALA A 84 2.87 -19.74 10.24
CA ALA A 84 1.69 -20.01 11.06
C ALA A 84 0.81 -18.76 11.16
N LEU A 85 -0.51 -18.93 11.03
CA LEU A 85 -1.48 -17.85 11.27
C LEU A 85 -1.56 -17.57 12.78
N ILE A 86 -1.22 -16.35 13.20
CA ILE A 86 -1.19 -15.94 14.61
C ILE A 86 -2.40 -15.09 14.98
N GLN A 87 -2.81 -14.19 14.08
CA GLN A 87 -3.95 -13.30 14.28
C GLN A 87 -4.79 -13.18 13.01
N SER A 88 -6.10 -13.02 13.18
CA SER A 88 -7.05 -12.80 12.10
C SER A 88 -8.08 -11.76 12.53
N HIS A 89 -8.27 -10.74 11.70
CA HIS A 89 -9.15 -9.61 11.97
C HIS A 89 -10.10 -9.42 10.79
N ASN A 90 -11.39 -9.30 11.09
CA ASN A 90 -12.42 -8.95 10.11
C ASN A 90 -12.91 -7.53 10.38
N PHE A 91 -12.88 -6.69 9.35
CA PHE A 91 -13.38 -5.32 9.39
C PHE A 91 -14.58 -5.20 8.44
N PRO A 92 -15.83 -5.20 8.95
CA PRO A 92 -17.01 -4.97 8.13
C PRO A 92 -17.11 -3.48 7.76
N PHE A 93 -17.44 -3.19 6.51
CA PHE A 93 -17.61 -1.82 6.01
C PHE A 93 -19.01 -1.56 5.44
N GLN A 94 -19.51 -2.43 4.56
CA GLN A 94 -20.77 -2.24 3.83
C GLN A 94 -20.92 -0.81 3.26
N THR A 95 -19.82 -0.25 2.75
CA THR A 95 -19.73 1.17 2.42
C THR A 95 -19.71 1.37 0.90
N PRO A 96 -20.68 2.10 0.32
CA PRO A 96 -20.60 2.51 -1.08
C PRO A 96 -19.54 3.61 -1.26
N ILE A 97 -18.66 3.42 -2.23
CA ILE A 97 -17.55 4.33 -2.53
C ILE A 97 -17.67 4.75 -3.99
N ALA A 98 -17.77 6.07 -4.20
CA ALA A 98 -17.88 6.70 -5.51
C ALA A 98 -16.99 7.96 -5.64
N SER A 99 -16.07 8.18 -4.70
CA SER A 99 -15.10 9.27 -4.75
C SER A 99 -13.88 8.90 -5.62
N SER A 100 -13.09 9.89 -6.03
CA SER A 100 -11.81 9.65 -6.70
C SER A 100 -10.78 8.99 -5.79
N TRP A 101 -10.87 9.26 -4.49
CA TRP A 101 -10.00 8.72 -3.48
C TRP A 101 -10.81 8.35 -2.24
N TRP A 102 -10.56 7.17 -1.71
CA TRP A 102 -11.04 6.70 -0.42
C TRP A 102 -9.90 5.96 0.28
N ASP A 103 -9.74 6.22 1.56
CA ASP A 103 -8.74 5.55 2.39
C ASP A 103 -9.22 5.38 3.82
N THR A 104 -8.62 4.41 4.50
CA THR A 104 -8.69 4.27 5.95
C THR A 104 -7.47 3.52 6.45
N THR A 105 -7.01 3.85 7.64
CA THR A 105 -5.98 3.08 8.36
C THR A 105 -6.64 2.23 9.44
N LYS A 106 -6.31 0.94 9.50
CA LYS A 106 -6.69 0.05 10.60
C LYS A 106 -5.45 -0.26 11.44
N LEU A 107 -5.57 -0.07 12.76
CA LEU A 107 -4.52 -0.36 13.71
C LEU A 107 -4.73 -1.77 14.27
N ILE A 108 -3.68 -2.58 14.28
CA ILE A 108 -3.69 -3.92 14.86
C ILE A 108 -2.66 -4.00 15.97
N GLU A 109 -3.10 -4.45 17.14
CA GLU A 109 -2.25 -4.56 18.32
C GLU A 109 -1.07 -5.53 18.09
N THR A 110 0.14 -5.08 18.38
CA THR A 110 1.36 -5.88 18.29
C THR A 110 1.67 -6.69 19.55
N LYS A 111 0.72 -6.77 20.49
CA LYS A 111 0.94 -7.42 21.78
C LYS A 111 1.47 -8.84 21.57
N ASP A 112 2.60 -9.14 22.20
CA ASP A 112 3.30 -10.44 22.15
C ASP A 112 3.84 -10.84 20.77
N LEU A 113 3.87 -9.93 19.78
CA LEU A 113 4.46 -10.15 18.47
C LEU A 113 5.84 -9.48 18.37
N TYR A 114 6.83 -10.20 17.85
CA TYR A 114 8.17 -9.67 17.61
C TYR A 114 8.84 -10.35 16.42
N GLY A 115 9.64 -9.61 15.65
CA GLY A 115 10.38 -10.14 14.52
C GLY A 115 9.63 -10.00 13.20
N ASN A 116 10.01 -10.82 12.20
CA ASN A 116 9.39 -10.79 10.88
C ASN A 116 7.95 -11.34 10.95
N ILE A 117 7.04 -10.60 10.33
CA ILE A 117 5.66 -11.01 10.12
C ILE A 117 5.30 -10.86 8.64
N GLU A 118 4.36 -11.70 8.20
CA GLU A 118 3.73 -11.58 6.90
C GLU A 118 2.26 -11.25 7.09
N ILE A 119 1.71 -10.34 6.29
CA ILE A 119 0.34 -9.86 6.40
C ILE A 119 -0.35 -10.06 5.06
N ASN A 120 -1.46 -10.79 5.09
CA ASN A 120 -2.37 -10.90 3.96
C ASN A 120 -3.62 -10.06 4.21
N VAL A 121 -3.87 -9.08 3.36
CA VAL A 121 -5.06 -8.22 3.41
C VAL A 121 -5.99 -8.63 2.28
N GLN A 122 -7.16 -9.17 2.59
CA GLN A 122 -8.16 -9.56 1.59
C GLN A 122 -9.32 -8.58 1.60
N PHE A 123 -9.58 -7.95 0.45
CA PHE A 123 -10.76 -7.13 0.23
C PHE A 123 -11.88 -7.98 -0.35
N LYS A 124 -13.09 -7.83 0.16
CA LYS A 124 -14.32 -8.31 -0.45
C LYS A 124 -15.19 -7.13 -0.82
N TYR A 125 -15.59 -7.06 -2.08
CA TYR A 125 -16.27 -5.88 -2.62
C TYR A 125 -17.19 -6.27 -3.76
N GLU A 126 -18.10 -5.37 -4.11
CA GLU A 126 -19.08 -5.55 -5.18
C GLU A 126 -18.98 -4.43 -6.21
N ILE A 127 -18.94 -4.80 -7.49
CA ILE A 127 -19.00 -3.85 -8.62
C ILE A 127 -20.17 -4.27 -9.51
N ASN A 128 -21.12 -3.36 -9.73
CA ASN A 128 -22.31 -3.59 -10.56
C ASN A 128 -23.08 -4.88 -10.20
N GLY A 129 -23.26 -5.20 -8.91
CA GLY A 129 -23.95 -6.43 -8.48
C GLY A 129 -23.07 -7.69 -8.45
N ILE A 130 -21.81 -7.61 -8.92
CA ILE A 130 -20.89 -8.74 -8.99
C ILE A 130 -19.92 -8.68 -7.82
N LYS A 131 -19.98 -9.71 -6.96
CA LYS A 131 -19.04 -9.87 -5.84
C LYS A 131 -17.67 -10.32 -6.33
N LYS A 132 -16.64 -9.68 -5.80
CA LYS A 132 -15.23 -9.88 -6.13
C LYS A 132 -14.38 -9.89 -4.87
N THR A 133 -13.19 -10.44 -5.02
CA THR A 133 -12.19 -10.48 -3.96
C THR A 133 -10.80 -10.24 -4.54
N CYS A 134 -9.96 -9.49 -3.83
CA CYS A 134 -8.54 -9.39 -4.15
C CYS A 134 -7.69 -9.45 -2.87
N ASN A 135 -6.44 -9.86 -3.01
CA ASN A 135 -5.48 -9.91 -1.89
C ASN A 135 -4.40 -8.87 -2.15
N MET A 136 -4.17 -7.98 -1.17
CA MET A 136 -3.23 -6.85 -1.15
C MET A 136 -3.55 -5.80 -2.21
N HIS A 137 -3.75 -6.17 -3.46
CA HIS A 137 -4.15 -5.27 -4.54
C HIS A 137 -4.96 -6.01 -5.63
N ASN A 138 -5.58 -5.27 -6.55
CA ASN A 138 -6.25 -5.84 -7.73
C ASN A 138 -5.47 -5.70 -9.04
N TYR A 139 -4.18 -5.39 -9.01
CA TYR A 139 -3.35 -5.26 -10.22
C TYR A 139 -3.26 -6.55 -11.05
N PRO A 140 -3.66 -6.52 -12.34
CA PRO A 140 -3.56 -7.68 -13.21
C PRO A 140 -2.11 -8.14 -13.39
N LEU A 141 -1.89 -9.45 -13.47
CA LEU A 141 -0.58 -10.09 -13.74
C LEU A 141 0.50 -9.83 -12.69
N SER A 142 0.22 -9.06 -11.63
CA SER A 142 1.13 -8.87 -10.50
C SER A 142 0.98 -10.02 -9.49
N SER A 143 2.09 -10.46 -8.91
CA SER A 143 2.08 -11.44 -7.83
C SER A 143 1.47 -10.83 -6.57
N CYS A 144 0.49 -11.51 -5.99
CA CYS A 144 -0.12 -11.14 -4.71
C CYS A 144 0.68 -11.78 -3.57
N GLU A 145 1.95 -11.40 -3.40
CA GLU A 145 2.75 -11.81 -2.25
C GLU A 145 2.28 -11.08 -0.98
N LYS A 146 2.37 -11.76 0.17
CA LYS A 146 2.00 -11.15 1.45
C LYS A 146 2.92 -9.97 1.74
N LEU A 147 2.35 -8.93 2.32
CA LEU A 147 3.11 -7.77 2.79
C LEU A 147 4.01 -8.22 3.95
N THR A 148 5.21 -7.66 4.05
CA THR A 148 6.17 -8.02 5.11
C THR A 148 6.44 -6.83 6.00
N SER A 149 6.59 -7.08 7.30
CA SER A 149 6.99 -6.07 8.27
C SER A 149 7.84 -6.69 9.36
N TYR A 150 8.66 -5.87 10.01
CA TYR A 150 9.46 -6.27 11.16
C TYR A 150 8.99 -5.54 12.43
N ILE A 151 8.47 -6.30 13.41
CA ILE A 151 8.14 -5.75 14.72
C ILE A 151 9.41 -5.75 15.58
N SER A 152 9.92 -4.55 15.86
CA SER A 152 11.19 -4.39 16.55
C SER A 152 11.07 -4.59 18.06
N LYS A 153 12.07 -5.25 18.65
CA LYS A 153 12.26 -5.27 20.11
C LYS A 153 12.95 -4.02 20.64
N TYR A 154 13.62 -3.29 19.75
CA TYR A 154 14.44 -2.14 20.09
C TYR A 154 13.89 -0.88 19.43
N PRO A 155 13.96 0.28 20.10
CA PRO A 155 13.55 1.54 19.48
C PRO A 155 14.39 1.84 18.25
N TYR A 156 13.87 2.72 17.39
CA TYR A 156 14.62 3.27 16.27
C TYR A 156 15.89 3.93 16.82
N PRO A 157 17.05 3.82 16.14
CA PRO A 157 18.31 4.38 16.63
C PRO A 157 18.27 5.92 16.53
N ASN A 158 17.53 6.54 17.45
CA ASN A 158 17.37 7.96 17.62
C ASN A 158 17.86 8.31 19.04
N ASP A 159 18.95 9.07 19.11
CA ASP A 159 19.57 9.52 20.36
C ASP A 159 18.95 10.82 20.92
N GLY A 160 17.92 11.34 20.24
CA GLY A 160 17.24 12.60 20.55
C GLY A 160 17.99 13.84 20.09
N ASN A 161 19.19 13.72 19.49
CA ASN A 161 19.98 14.85 19.00
C ASN A 161 19.82 15.09 17.50
N THR A 162 19.27 14.11 16.78
CA THR A 162 19.07 14.15 15.33
C THR A 162 17.61 13.86 15.01
N LEU A 163 17.03 14.63 14.09
CA LEU A 163 15.70 14.36 13.54
C LEU A 163 15.83 13.49 12.29
N TYR A 164 15.13 12.37 12.27
CA TYR A 164 15.06 11.43 11.16
C TYR A 164 13.73 11.59 10.43
N GLY A 165 13.78 11.76 9.12
CA GLY A 165 12.57 11.90 8.34
C GLY A 165 12.77 11.60 6.87
N ASP A 166 11.64 11.43 6.18
CA ASP A 166 11.60 11.33 4.73
C ASP A 166 11.56 12.73 4.12
N LEU A 167 12.52 13.04 3.24
CA LEU A 167 12.65 14.34 2.59
C LEU A 167 11.96 14.41 1.23
N HIS A 168 11.54 13.28 0.68
CA HIS A 168 10.91 13.22 -0.63
C HIS A 168 9.68 12.33 -0.57
N TYR A 169 8.57 12.95 -0.18
CA TYR A 169 7.28 12.29 -0.07
C TYR A 169 6.25 12.85 -1.07
N HIS A 170 5.50 11.94 -1.68
CA HIS A 170 4.32 12.28 -2.50
C HIS A 170 3.06 12.01 -1.69
N THR A 171 2.00 12.79 -1.90
CA THR A 171 0.75 12.62 -1.15
C THR A 171 -0.39 12.24 -2.09
N ASN A 172 -1.57 12.00 -1.55
CA ASN A 172 -2.77 11.85 -2.38
C ASN A 172 -3.20 13.16 -3.07
N LEU A 173 -2.56 14.29 -2.75
CA LEU A 173 -2.82 15.61 -3.37
C LEU A 173 -1.96 15.85 -4.62
N THR A 174 -0.90 15.06 -4.83
CA THR A 174 -0.20 15.09 -6.11
C THR A 174 -1.06 14.31 -7.10
N GLU A 175 -1.79 15.03 -7.95
CA GLU A 175 -2.57 14.45 -9.08
C GLU A 175 -1.66 13.87 -10.19
N ASP A 176 -0.46 13.41 -9.83
CA ASP A 176 0.37 12.62 -10.71
C ASP A 176 -0.23 11.23 -10.80
N LYS A 177 -0.48 10.78 -12.02
CA LYS A 177 -0.98 9.43 -12.21
C LYS A 177 0.07 8.42 -11.77
N VAL A 178 1.36 8.66 -12.04
CA VAL A 178 2.51 7.76 -11.85
C VAL A 178 3.09 7.84 -10.43
N GLU A 179 3.21 9.05 -9.88
CA GLU A 179 3.84 9.30 -8.58
C GLU A 179 2.83 9.93 -7.60
N PHE A 180 1.82 9.14 -7.21
CA PHE A 180 0.98 9.49 -6.06
C PHE A 180 1.53 8.84 -4.79
N GLY A 181 1.22 9.40 -3.63
CA GLY A 181 1.48 8.73 -2.37
C GLY A 181 0.28 8.69 -1.44
N ALA A 182 0.50 8.21 -0.23
CA ALA A 182 -0.57 8.04 0.75
C ALA A 182 -1.06 9.40 1.31
N PRO A 183 -2.26 9.44 1.89
CA PRO A 183 -2.79 10.65 2.52
C PRO A 183 -1.97 11.03 3.75
N LEU A 184 -1.78 12.33 3.97
CA LEU A 184 -0.97 12.90 5.06
C LEU A 184 -1.22 12.24 6.44
N ARG A 185 -2.48 11.92 6.76
CA ARG A 185 -2.86 11.27 8.02
C ARG A 185 -2.35 9.83 8.10
N ALA A 186 -2.47 9.08 7.01
CA ALA A 186 -1.96 7.71 6.92
C ALA A 186 -0.43 7.71 6.98
N THR A 187 0.21 8.62 6.25
CA THR A 187 1.67 8.80 6.25
C THR A 187 2.18 9.10 7.65
N LYS A 188 1.56 10.06 8.35
CA LYS A 188 1.92 10.38 9.73
C LYS A 188 1.84 9.15 10.63
N THR A 189 0.75 8.39 10.53
CA THR A 189 0.56 7.17 11.32
C THR A 189 1.65 6.13 11.01
N ALA A 190 1.99 5.95 9.73
CA ALA A 190 3.05 5.04 9.30
C ALA A 190 4.43 5.51 9.78
N ALA A 191 4.76 6.79 9.62
CA ALA A 191 6.02 7.39 10.06
C ALA A 191 6.21 7.28 11.57
N GLU A 192 5.18 7.58 12.36
CA GLU A 192 5.20 7.43 13.83
C GLU A 192 5.37 5.96 14.24
N SER A 193 4.79 5.02 13.50
CA SER A 193 4.97 3.59 13.75
C SER A 193 6.36 3.09 13.37
N LEU A 194 7.04 3.72 12.40
CA LEU A 194 8.42 3.41 12.03
C LEU A 194 9.43 3.97 13.03
N GLY A 195 9.06 5.04 13.76
CA GLY A 195 9.95 5.81 14.63
C GLY A 195 10.59 7.02 13.96
N LEU A 196 10.03 7.50 12.84
CA LEU A 196 10.46 8.73 12.17
C LEU A 196 9.87 9.96 12.87
N ASP A 197 10.63 11.06 12.87
CA ASP A 197 10.25 12.33 13.47
C ASP A 197 9.42 13.20 12.53
N PHE A 198 9.66 13.11 11.21
CA PHE A 198 8.94 13.89 10.20
C PHE A 198 8.92 13.24 8.81
N PHE A 199 8.08 13.78 7.92
CA PHE A 199 8.12 13.54 6.48
C PHE A 199 7.80 14.87 5.77
N CYS A 200 8.29 15.06 4.54
CA CYS A 200 8.13 16.30 3.77
C CYS A 200 7.72 16.03 2.33
#